data_AF-A0A1H3Y0Y4-F1
#
_entry.id   AF-A0A1H3Y0Y4-F1
#
_cell.length_a   1.000
_cell.length_b   1.000
_cell.length_c   1.000
_cell.angle_alpha   90.00
_cell.angle_beta   90.00
_cell.angle_gamma   90.00
#
_symmetry.space_group_name_H-M   'P 1'
#
loop_
_entity.id
_entity.type
_entity.pdbx_description
1 polymer ?
#
loop_
_entity_poly.entity_id
_entity_poly.type
_entity_poly.pdbx_seq_one_letter_code
_entity_poly.pdbx_strand_id
1 'polypeptide(L)'
;MNKKKLITLAATAGPAVAKVVRDYGPQLMRYLESHPDMLNQVQRAVGRVASTKGSSEETLHARIAALREQVRYLIASSDSHGEAATAKDFSRRLDGIEASVRMLPVMTPKQRRKSQRRIADALDQQAALIVERFIDERIDDAR
;
A
#
# COMPACT_ATOMS: atom_id res chain seq x y z
N MET A 1 14.38 -12.78 -7.42
CA MET A 1 14.79 -11.65 -6.55
C MET A 1 14.99 -12.19 -5.13
N ASN A 2 15.98 -11.75 -4.34
CA ASN A 2 16.22 -12.29 -2.99
C ASN A 2 15.50 -11.47 -1.90
N LYS A 3 15.28 -12.04 -0.70
CA LYS A 3 14.63 -11.41 0.47
C LYS A 3 15.09 -9.97 0.74
N LYS A 4 16.40 -9.72 0.58
CA LYS A 4 17.01 -8.40 0.76
C LYS A 4 16.42 -7.35 -0.18
N LYS A 5 16.31 -7.65 -1.48
CA LYS A 5 15.75 -6.73 -2.48
C LYS A 5 14.27 -6.42 -2.22
N LEU A 6 13.48 -7.36 -1.71
CA LEU A 6 12.07 -7.12 -1.37
C LEU A 6 11.93 -6.17 -0.16
N ILE A 7 12.74 -6.37 0.88
CA ILE A 7 12.78 -5.48 2.04
C ILE A 7 13.25 -4.09 1.63
N THR A 8 14.24 -3.98 0.74
CA THR A 8 14.69 -2.68 0.21
C THR A 8 13.57 -1.98 -0.56
N LEU A 9 12.83 -2.70 -1.42
CA LEU A 9 11.70 -2.13 -2.15
C LEU A 9 10.59 -1.66 -1.19
N ALA A 10 10.29 -2.44 -0.16
CA ALA A 10 9.32 -2.09 0.87
C ALA A 10 9.74 -0.87 1.69
N ALA A 11 11.03 -0.76 2.04
CA ALA A 11 11.59 0.44 2.69
C ALA A 11 11.49 1.70 1.82
N THR A 12 11.53 1.56 0.49
CA THR A 12 11.26 2.67 -0.41
C THR A 12 9.78 3.05 -0.43
N ALA A 13 8.85 2.08 -0.36
CA ALA A 13 7.41 2.33 -0.26
C ALA A 13 7.00 3.07 1.03
N GLY A 14 7.69 2.76 2.14
CA GLY A 14 7.62 3.49 3.40
C GLY A 14 7.81 2.58 4.63
N PRO A 15 8.03 3.17 5.82
CA PRO A 15 8.39 2.42 7.01
C PRO A 15 7.31 1.44 7.48
N ALA A 16 6.02 1.78 7.36
CA ALA A 16 4.94 0.87 7.72
C ALA A 16 4.88 -0.34 6.77
N VAL A 17 5.02 -0.11 5.45
CA VAL A 17 5.08 -1.19 4.45
C VAL A 17 6.29 -2.10 4.69
N ALA A 18 7.45 -1.52 5.03
CA ALA A 18 8.65 -2.28 5.36
C ALA A 18 8.48 -3.17 6.60
N LYS A 19 7.71 -2.71 7.59
CA LYS A 19 7.36 -3.50 8.77
C LYS A 19 6.52 -4.70 8.38
N VAL A 20 5.44 -4.51 7.62
CA VAL A 20 4.57 -5.61 7.14
C VAL A 20 5.38 -6.67 6.40
N VAL A 21 6.17 -6.27 5.40
CA VAL A 21 7.00 -7.22 4.62
C VAL A 21 8.03 -7.96 5.49
N ARG A 22 8.50 -7.34 6.57
CA ARG A 22 9.41 -7.99 7.52
C ARG A 22 8.68 -8.99 8.41
N ASP A 23 7.53 -8.61 8.96
CA ASP A 23 6.72 -9.41 9.86
C ASP A 23 6.22 -10.68 9.16
N TYR A 24 5.75 -10.53 7.92
CA TYR A 24 5.34 -11.64 7.04
C TYR A 24 6.52 -12.37 6.38
N GLY A 25 7.74 -11.87 6.52
CA GLY A 25 8.91 -12.31 5.77
C GLY A 25 9.11 -13.83 5.74
N PRO A 26 9.06 -14.57 6.86
CA PRO A 26 9.22 -16.03 6.84
C PRO A 26 8.08 -16.77 6.13
N GLN A 27 6.83 -16.36 6.35
CA GLN A 27 5.65 -16.99 5.72
C GLN A 27 5.63 -16.70 4.23
N LEU A 28 5.86 -15.44 3.86
CA LEU A 28 5.96 -14.99 2.48
C LEU A 28 7.09 -15.75 1.76
N MET A 29 8.27 -15.90 2.35
CA MET A 29 9.38 -16.63 1.69
C MET A 29 9.05 -18.11 1.47
N ARG A 30 8.44 -18.80 2.45
CA ARG A 30 7.99 -20.20 2.26
C ARG A 30 6.94 -20.31 1.15
N TYR A 31 6.02 -19.35 1.10
CA TYR A 31 5.01 -19.31 0.06
C TYR A 31 5.60 -19.04 -1.33
N LEU A 32 6.57 -18.14 -1.41
CA LEU A 32 7.25 -17.79 -2.66
C LEU A 32 8.12 -18.93 -3.22
N GLU A 33 8.57 -19.86 -2.39
CA GLU A 33 9.27 -21.07 -2.83
C GLU A 33 8.34 -21.99 -3.63
N SER A 34 7.06 -22.07 -3.27
CA SER A 34 6.06 -22.86 -4.00
C SER A 34 5.32 -22.06 -5.08
N HIS A 35 5.29 -20.73 -5.01
CA HIS A 35 4.54 -19.85 -5.91
C HIS A 35 5.38 -18.64 -6.36
N PRO A 36 6.38 -18.85 -7.26
CA PRO A 36 7.31 -17.80 -7.66
C PRO A 36 6.63 -16.61 -8.37
N ASP A 37 5.49 -16.83 -9.02
CA ASP A 37 4.73 -15.77 -9.70
C ASP A 37 4.15 -14.73 -8.75
N MET A 38 3.87 -15.10 -7.50
CA MET A 38 3.40 -14.17 -6.48
C MET A 38 4.45 -13.10 -6.15
N LEU A 39 5.73 -13.44 -6.23
CA LEU A 39 6.80 -12.48 -5.98
C LEU A 39 6.68 -11.27 -6.92
N ASN A 40 6.30 -11.51 -8.18
CA ASN A 40 6.11 -10.46 -9.16
C ASN A 40 4.84 -9.65 -8.89
N GLN A 41 3.82 -10.23 -8.28
CA GLN A 41 2.60 -9.51 -7.90
C GLN A 41 2.85 -8.60 -6.69
N VAL A 42 3.46 -9.13 -5.62
CA VAL A 42 3.86 -8.36 -4.43
C VAL A 42 4.82 -7.23 -4.84
N GLN A 43 5.80 -7.52 -5.71
CA GLN A 43 6.69 -6.50 -6.26
C GLN A 43 5.94 -5.40 -7.02
N ARG A 44 4.98 -5.75 -7.87
CA ARG A 44 4.20 -4.76 -8.62
C ARG A 44 3.34 -3.91 -7.70
N ALA A 45 2.80 -4.48 -6.63
CA ALA A 45 2.03 -3.76 -5.63
C ALA A 45 2.92 -2.79 -4.84
N VAL A 46 4.00 -3.28 -4.21
CA VAL A 46 4.92 -2.48 -3.40
C VAL A 46 5.70 -1.49 -4.25
N GLY A 47 6.12 -1.88 -5.45
CA GLY A 47 6.91 -1.06 -6.36
C GLY A 47 6.16 0.16 -6.88
N ARG A 48 4.86 0.05 -7.14
CA ARG A 48 4.01 1.19 -7.54
C ARG A 48 3.85 2.23 -6.42
N VAL A 49 3.80 1.76 -5.17
CA VAL A 49 3.79 2.65 -3.99
C VAL A 49 5.18 3.28 -3.79
N ALA A 50 6.25 2.52 -4.00
CA ALA A 50 7.63 2.98 -3.88
C ALA A 50 8.04 4.01 -4.96
N SER A 51 7.56 3.87 -6.19
CA SER A 51 7.89 4.78 -7.30
C SER A 51 7.25 6.16 -7.15
N THR A 52 6.25 6.29 -6.28
CA THR A 52 5.52 7.53 -6.01
C THR A 52 5.91 8.10 -4.64
N LYS A 53 7.17 7.96 -4.21
CA LYS A 53 7.62 8.45 -2.90
C LYS A 53 7.77 9.97 -2.88
N GLY A 54 7.12 10.61 -1.91
CA GLY A 54 7.23 12.05 -1.68
C GLY A 54 6.04 12.61 -0.93
N SER A 55 6.09 13.91 -0.66
CA SER A 55 5.03 14.65 0.05
C SER A 55 4.55 15.89 -0.71
N SER A 56 5.00 16.08 -1.96
CA SER A 56 4.38 17.06 -2.84
C SER A 56 2.95 16.64 -3.19
N GLU A 57 2.10 17.61 -3.51
CA GLU A 57 0.71 17.36 -3.85
C GLU A 57 0.54 16.37 -5.01
N GLU A 58 1.30 16.55 -6.09
CA GLU A 58 1.35 15.65 -7.24
C GLU A 58 1.71 14.22 -6.82
N THR A 59 2.75 14.08 -5.99
CA THR A 59 3.19 12.76 -5.54
C THR A 59 2.18 12.11 -4.60
N LEU A 60 1.48 12.87 -3.75
CA LEU A 60 0.40 12.36 -2.91
C LEU A 60 -0.78 11.84 -3.74
N HIS A 61 -1.19 12.58 -4.79
CA HIS A 61 -2.21 12.10 -5.72
C HIS A 61 -1.78 10.84 -6.47
N ALA A 62 -0.53 10.77 -6.92
CA ALA A 62 0.01 9.59 -7.59
C ALA A 62 0.00 8.35 -6.67
N ARG A 63 0.38 8.51 -5.40
CA ARG A 63 0.28 7.42 -4.39
C ARG A 63 -1.16 6.96 -4.19
N ILE A 64 -2.10 7.90 -4.06
CA ILE A 64 -3.53 7.57 -3.90
C ILE A 64 -4.04 6.79 -5.12
N ALA A 65 -3.70 7.22 -6.33
CA ALA A 65 -4.10 6.53 -7.56
C ALA A 65 -3.55 5.10 -7.62
N ALA A 66 -2.28 4.90 -7.27
CA ALA A 66 -1.66 3.58 -7.20
C ALA A 66 -2.34 2.66 -6.17
N LEU A 67 -2.64 3.19 -4.97
CA LEU A 67 -3.32 2.42 -3.93
C LEU A 67 -4.77 2.09 -4.30
N ARG A 68 -5.49 3.02 -4.94
CA ARG A 68 -6.85 2.75 -5.45
C ARG A 68 -6.87 1.63 -6.48
N GLU A 69 -5.84 1.52 -7.30
CA GLU A 69 -5.71 0.41 -8.25
C GLU A 69 -5.55 -0.93 -7.52
N GLN A 70 -4.73 -1.00 -6.47
CA GLN A 70 -4.59 -2.21 -5.65
C GLN A 70 -5.91 -2.55 -4.94
N VAL A 71 -6.62 -1.56 -4.42
CA VAL A 71 -7.92 -1.78 -3.78
C VAL A 71 -8.96 -2.30 -4.77
N ARG A 72 -9.01 -1.78 -6.00
CA ARG A 72 -9.89 -2.31 -7.04
C ARG A 72 -9.58 -3.77 -7.37
N TYR A 73 -8.30 -4.14 -7.36
CA TYR A 73 -7.90 -5.53 -7.52
C TYR A 73 -8.48 -6.40 -6.40
N LEU A 74 -8.27 -6.02 -5.13
CA LEU A 74 -8.81 -6.74 -3.96
C LEU A 74 -10.34 -6.90 -4.01
N ILE A 75 -11.06 -5.85 -4.42
CA ILE A 75 -12.52 -5.93 -4.59
C ILE A 75 -12.92 -6.90 -5.71
N ALA A 76 -12.15 -6.95 -6.79
CA ALA A 76 -12.45 -7.83 -7.93
C ALA A 76 -12.06 -9.29 -7.65
N SER A 77 -11.06 -9.53 -6.80
CA SER A 77 -10.60 -10.86 -6.41
C SER A 77 -11.29 -11.43 -5.17
N SER A 78 -12.00 -10.61 -4.39
CA SER A 78 -12.66 -11.06 -3.17
C SER A 78 -13.66 -12.18 -3.45
N ASP A 79 -13.51 -13.28 -2.71
CA ASP A 79 -14.38 -14.45 -2.81
C ASP A 79 -15.46 -14.49 -1.70
N SER A 80 -15.27 -13.71 -0.64
CA SER A 80 -16.22 -13.57 0.46
C SER A 80 -16.68 -12.13 0.70
N HIS A 81 -17.86 -12.00 1.32
CA HIS A 81 -18.41 -10.70 1.71
C HIS A 81 -17.52 -9.92 2.66
N GLY A 82 -16.75 -10.61 3.52
CA GLY A 82 -15.83 -9.97 4.48
C GLY A 82 -14.63 -9.30 3.80
N GLU A 83 -14.07 -9.94 2.78
CA GLU A 83 -12.94 -9.39 2.01
C GLU A 83 -13.40 -8.18 1.19
N ALA A 84 -14.55 -8.31 0.52
CA ALA A 84 -15.15 -7.23 -0.24
C ALA A 84 -15.47 -6.01 0.64
N ALA A 85 -15.95 -6.23 1.87
CA ALA A 85 -16.20 -5.15 2.83
C ALA A 85 -14.90 -4.44 3.25
N THR A 86 -13.86 -5.21 3.57
CA THR A 86 -12.55 -4.69 3.96
C THR A 86 -11.92 -3.85 2.84
N ALA A 87 -11.95 -4.35 1.60
CA ALA A 87 -11.42 -3.62 0.45
C ALA A 87 -12.22 -2.34 0.16
N LYS A 88 -13.55 -2.35 0.32
CA LYS A 88 -14.39 -1.14 0.24
C LYS A 88 -14.02 -0.11 1.31
N ASP A 89 -13.72 -0.54 2.54
CA ASP A 89 -13.27 0.35 3.59
C ASP A 89 -11.92 1.00 3.28
N PHE A 90 -10.99 0.29 2.65
CA PHE A 90 -9.76 0.89 2.14
C PHE A 90 -10.05 1.99 1.10
N SER A 91 -11.00 1.76 0.19
CA SER A 91 -11.41 2.79 -0.79
C SER A 91 -11.92 4.05 -0.08
N ARG A 92 -12.79 3.90 0.92
CA ARG A 92 -13.34 5.04 1.69
C ARG A 92 -12.25 5.82 2.42
N ARG A 93 -11.27 5.12 3.00
CA ARG A 93 -10.12 5.77 3.65
C ARG A 93 -9.28 6.56 2.66
N LEU A 94 -9.03 6.01 1.47
CA LEU A 94 -8.32 6.72 0.40
C LEU A 94 -9.10 7.96 -0.07
N ASP A 95 -10.43 7.92 -0.11
CA ASP A 95 -11.25 9.08 -0.44
C ASP A 95 -11.13 10.21 0.60
N GLY A 96 -11.09 9.87 1.88
CA GLY A 96 -10.86 10.84 2.96
C GLY A 96 -9.45 11.47 2.91
N ILE A 97 -8.44 10.66 2.57
CA ILE A 97 -7.07 11.15 2.39
C ILE A 97 -6.98 12.07 1.16
N GLU A 98 -7.61 11.70 0.04
CA GLU A 98 -7.71 12.51 -1.18
C GLU A 98 -8.39 13.86 -0.92
N ALA A 99 -9.48 13.87 -0.14
CA ALA A 99 -10.13 15.11 0.27
C ALA A 99 -9.16 16.01 1.07
N SER A 100 -8.30 15.42 1.91
CA SER A 100 -7.28 16.16 2.66
C SER A 100 -6.18 16.74 1.75
N VAL A 101 -5.78 16.03 0.70
CA VAL A 101 -4.83 16.54 -0.31
C VAL A 101 -5.40 17.77 -1.02
N ARG A 102 -6.68 17.72 -1.41
CA ARG A 102 -7.36 18.84 -2.10
C ARG A 102 -7.45 20.12 -1.28
N MET A 103 -7.27 20.04 0.04
CA MET A 103 -7.23 21.21 0.92
C MET A 103 -5.84 21.86 0.99
N LEU A 104 -4.79 21.23 0.48
CA LEU A 104 -3.43 21.78 0.53
C LEU A 104 -3.27 23.15 -0.17
N PRO A 105 -3.86 23.41 -1.35
CA PRO A 105 -3.71 24.69 -2.05
C PRO A 105 -4.23 25.90 -1.27
N VAL A 106 -5.28 25.73 -0.47
CA VAL A 106 -5.90 26.83 0.31
C VAL A 106 -5.22 27.08 1.66
N MET A 107 -4.25 26.24 2.05
CA MET A 107 -3.50 26.39 3.30
C MET A 107 -2.35 27.39 3.18
N THR A 108 -2.00 28.03 4.30
CA THR A 108 -0.73 28.78 4.42
C THR A 108 0.47 27.85 4.21
N PRO A 109 1.65 28.36 3.78
CA PRO A 109 2.83 27.52 3.54
C PRO A 109 3.25 26.67 4.74
N LYS A 110 3.14 27.20 5.96
CA LYS A 110 3.46 26.47 7.20
C LYS A 110 2.48 25.33 7.46
N GLN A 111 1.18 25.58 7.31
CA GLN A 111 0.14 24.55 7.45
C GLN A 111 0.28 23.50 6.36
N ARG A 112 0.47 23.91 5.10
CA ARG A 112 0.63 23.01 3.95
C ARG A 112 1.75 22.00 4.16
N ARG A 113 2.96 22.44 4.54
CA ARG A 113 4.09 21.54 4.81
C ARG A 113 3.80 20.54 5.93
N LYS A 114 3.12 20.97 6.99
CA LYS A 114 2.72 20.10 8.11
C LYS A 114 1.68 19.07 7.67
N SER A 115 0.67 19.49 6.92
CA SER A 115 -0.38 18.63 6.38
C SER A 115 0.17 17.63 5.37
N GLN A 116 1.05 18.06 4.45
CA GLN A 116 1.74 17.19 3.50
C GLN A 116 2.45 16.01 4.17
N ARG A 117 3.18 16.26 5.26
CA ARG A 117 3.83 15.19 6.03
C ARG A 117 2.81 14.23 6.64
N ARG A 118 1.80 14.76 7.34
CA ARG A 118 0.74 13.94 7.95
C ARG A 118 -0.01 13.09 6.94
N ILE A 119 -0.32 13.64 5.76
CA ILE A 119 -0.98 12.92 4.68
C ILE A 119 -0.04 11.83 4.14
N ALA A 120 1.25 12.14 3.95
CA ALA A 120 2.23 11.15 3.51
C ALA A 120 2.36 9.97 4.50
N ASP A 121 2.32 10.25 5.81
CA ASP A 121 2.34 9.24 6.88
C ASP A 121 1.05 8.42 6.89
N ALA A 122 -0.11 9.06 6.75
CA ALA A 122 -1.41 8.37 6.64
C ALA A 122 -1.45 7.44 5.42
N LEU A 123 -0.90 7.88 4.28
CA LEU A 123 -0.77 7.05 3.08
C LEU A 123 0.19 5.88 3.28
N ASP A 124 1.28 6.04 4.03
CA ASP A 124 2.18 4.94 4.36
C ASP A 124 1.47 3.87 5.21
N GLN A 125 0.72 4.30 6.23
CA GLN A 125 -0.09 3.38 7.05
C GLN A 125 -1.17 2.69 6.21
N GLN A 126 -1.86 3.42 5.35
CA GLN A 126 -2.89 2.84 4.49
C GLN A 126 -2.30 1.86 3.47
N ALA A 127 -1.11 2.17 2.93
CA ALA A 127 -0.39 1.27 2.04
C ALA A 127 0.01 -0.04 2.76
N ALA A 128 0.46 0.06 4.02
CA ALA A 128 0.82 -1.11 4.81
C ALA A 128 -0.37 -2.05 5.00
N LEU A 129 -1.54 -1.53 5.37
CA LEU A 129 -2.77 -2.33 5.52
C LEU A 129 -3.20 -3.02 4.22
N ILE A 130 -3.09 -2.31 3.09
CA ILE A 130 -3.43 -2.87 1.77
C ILE A 130 -2.45 -4.00 1.39
N VAL A 131 -1.15 -3.79 1.63
CA VAL A 131 -0.11 -4.79 1.34
C VAL A 131 -0.25 -6.01 2.24
N GLU A 132 -0.52 -5.80 3.54
CA GLU A 132 -0.79 -6.86 4.51
C GLU A 132 -1.96 -7.72 4.04
N ARG A 133 -3.09 -7.09 3.72
CA ARG A 133 -4.28 -7.82 3.26
C ARG A 133 -4.03 -8.59 1.96
N PHE A 134 -3.31 -8.01 1.01
CA PHE A 134 -2.92 -8.70 -0.23
C PHE A 134 -2.03 -9.92 0.04
N ILE A 135 -1.12 -9.84 1.02
CA ILE A 135 -0.27 -10.96 1.40
C ILE A 135 -1.08 -12.05 2.09
N ASP A 136 -1.99 -11.67 3.00
CA ASP A 136 -2.87 -12.59 3.73
C ASP A 136 -3.74 -13.41 2.78
N GLU A 137 -4.49 -12.76 1.89
CA GLU A 137 -5.39 -13.43 0.92
C GLU A 137 -4.64 -14.52 0.14
N ARG A 138 -3.41 -14.22 -0.27
CA ARG A 138 -2.62 -15.15 -1.06
C ARG A 138 -2.01 -16.30 -0.29
N ILE A 139 -1.69 -16.08 0.99
CA ILE A 139 -1.22 -17.16 1.85
C ILE A 139 -2.38 -18.09 2.19
N ASP A 140 -3.58 -17.54 2.38
CA ASP A 140 -4.79 -18.31 2.68
C ASP A 140 -5.28 -19.10 1.46
N ASP A 141 -5.27 -18.53 0.25
CA ASP A 141 -5.59 -19.20 -1.03
C ASP A 141 -4.81 -20.51 -1.26
N ALA A 142 -3.67 -20.67 -0.61
CA ALA A 142 -2.75 -21.77 -0.81
C ALA A 142 -2.72 -22.81 0.31
N ARG A 143 -3.57 -22.64 1.32
CA ARG A 143 -3.83 -23.65 2.35
C ARG A 143 -5.00 -24.53 1.94
#